data_AF-A0A9Q0U8G0-F1
#
_entry.id   AF-A0A9Q0U8G0-F1
#
_cell.length_a   1.000
_cell.length_b   1.000
_cell.length_c   1.000
_cell.angle_alpha   90.00
_cell.angle_beta   90.00
_cell.angle_gamma   90.00
#
_symmetry.space_group_name_H-M   'P 1'
#
loop_
_entity.id
_entity.type
_entity.pdbx_description
1 polymer ?
#
loop_
_entity_poly.entity_id
_entity_poly.type
_entity_poly.pdbx_seq_one_letter_code
_entity_poly.pdbx_strand_id
1 'polypeptide(L)'
;MDTRRFLSANAIVPFMASILSLSGTPDISTRVNNNLADFSNEAGLFNYSFVSDKQGTYITFHPRNTSVFSTLVVEPTGIVKRVIWREDSQDWALFWLEPDDSCDVYANCGSYSICNFNNAIKCSCLPGFEPLSPHDWHTRCVERRKFQCGKGEGEGFLKMANVKIPDASRARAYASLSLKDCEMECLRSCNCSGYASLDINNEGQGCLAWYGMLNDMQQYTEEGQDFYLRVEAGELAKYRKSRPLAKAGIQAALIVSVGVALFLIVFLVCCFIRKKKKASDRNRSFLSSPKYLGKSPINEFDEGRTSSDLPLFDLSAIAAATDNFSDANKLGEGGFGSVYKVACLEVS
;
A
#
# COMPACT_ATOMS: atom_id res chain seq x y z
N MET A 1 30.02 -49.29 -25.84
CA MET A 1 30.38 -47.89 -26.14
C MET A 1 29.16 -47.06 -25.84
N ASP A 2 29.13 -46.53 -24.62
CA ASP A 2 27.97 -45.91 -23.97
C ASP A 2 28.10 -44.38 -24.14
N THR A 3 27.25 -43.78 -24.96
CA THR A 3 27.22 -42.34 -25.21
C THR A 3 26.08 -41.69 -24.43
N ARG A 4 26.29 -41.47 -23.13
CA ARG A 4 25.48 -40.52 -22.36
C ARG A 4 25.95 -39.10 -22.70
N ARG A 5 25.20 -38.40 -23.54
CA ARG A 5 25.35 -36.96 -23.74
C ARG A 5 24.88 -36.27 -22.45
N PHE A 6 25.85 -35.74 -21.71
CA PHE A 6 25.64 -34.79 -20.64
C PHE A 6 24.86 -33.59 -21.19
N LEU A 7 23.59 -33.46 -20.82
CA LEU A 7 22.86 -32.21 -20.95
C LEU A 7 23.48 -31.24 -19.94
N SER A 8 24.08 -30.17 -20.46
CA SER A 8 24.78 -29.16 -19.67
C SER A 8 23.86 -28.53 -18.63
N ALA A 9 24.36 -28.48 -17.39
CA ALA A 9 23.71 -27.94 -16.19
C ALA A 9 23.36 -26.42 -16.21
N ASN A 10 23.32 -25.79 -17.39
CA ASN A 10 23.12 -24.34 -17.55
C ASN A 10 21.71 -23.94 -18.04
N ALA A 11 20.76 -24.89 -18.15
CA ALA A 11 19.39 -24.62 -18.59
C ALA A 11 18.32 -24.88 -17.50
N ILE A 12 18.70 -25.47 -16.36
CA ILE A 12 17.74 -25.85 -15.29
C ILE A 12 17.55 -24.71 -14.27
N VAL A 13 18.51 -23.79 -14.18
CA VAL A 13 18.52 -22.71 -13.18
C VAL A 13 17.50 -21.59 -13.48
N PRO A 14 17.28 -21.12 -14.72
CA PRO A 14 16.28 -20.06 -14.98
C PRO A 14 14.83 -20.58 -14.94
N PHE A 15 14.61 -21.86 -15.27
CA PHE A 15 13.27 -22.47 -15.30
C PHE A 15 12.71 -22.64 -13.88
N MET A 16 13.55 -23.03 -12.91
CA MET A 16 13.12 -23.22 -11.52
C MET A 16 13.27 -21.96 -10.65
N ALA A 17 14.08 -20.97 -11.05
CA ALA A 17 14.10 -19.65 -10.39
C ALA A 17 12.81 -18.85 -10.67
N SER A 18 12.11 -19.17 -11.77
CA SER A 18 10.74 -18.66 -12.03
C SER A 18 9.71 -19.33 -11.11
N ILE A 19 9.90 -20.61 -10.76
CA ILE A 19 9.09 -21.31 -9.74
C ILE A 19 9.42 -20.81 -8.32
N LEU A 20 10.64 -20.33 -8.07
CA LEU A 20 11.09 -19.83 -6.77
C LEU A 20 11.13 -18.30 -6.63
N SER A 21 10.57 -17.55 -7.57
CA SER A 21 10.26 -16.12 -7.36
C SER A 21 9.01 -15.92 -6.47
N LEU A 22 8.46 -17.01 -5.93
CA LEU A 22 7.47 -17.03 -4.85
C LEU A 22 8.08 -16.57 -3.52
N SER A 23 8.45 -15.29 -3.42
CA SER A 23 8.53 -14.62 -2.12
C SER A 23 7.10 -14.31 -1.65
N GLY A 24 6.41 -15.36 -1.21
CA GLY A 24 5.17 -15.29 -0.46
C GLY A 24 5.35 -16.10 0.82
N THR A 25 5.79 -15.46 1.89
CA THR A 25 5.64 -15.99 3.25
C THR A 25 5.02 -14.90 4.12
N PRO A 26 4.23 -15.25 5.12
CA PRO A 26 2.78 -15.27 5.09
C PRO A 26 2.19 -14.04 5.81
N ASP A 27 1.10 -13.48 5.29
CA ASP A 27 0.21 -12.69 6.16
C ASP A 27 -0.87 -13.61 6.75
N ILE A 28 -1.04 -13.47 8.06
CA ILE A 28 -1.96 -14.24 8.87
C ILE A 28 -3.34 -13.62 8.72
N SER A 29 -4.32 -14.49 8.46
CA SER A 29 -5.76 -14.25 8.42
C SER A 29 -6.31 -13.82 7.06
N THR A 30 -7.03 -14.73 6.42
CA THR A 30 -8.48 -14.59 6.25
C THR A 30 -9.06 -15.91 5.72
N ARG A 31 -10.13 -16.39 6.35
CA ARG A 31 -10.98 -17.46 5.82
C ARG A 31 -11.70 -16.93 4.58
N VAL A 32 -11.64 -17.62 3.45
CA VAL A 32 -12.81 -17.84 2.56
C VAL A 32 -12.59 -19.11 1.72
N ASN A 33 -13.61 -19.97 1.69
CA ASN A 33 -13.74 -21.13 0.81
C ASN A 33 -13.99 -20.71 -0.64
N ASN A 34 -13.32 -21.35 -1.61
CA ASN A 34 -13.91 -22.11 -2.72
C ASN A 34 -12.91 -22.32 -3.87
N ASN A 35 -12.58 -23.59 -4.14
CA ASN A 35 -12.14 -24.18 -5.41
C ASN A 35 -11.54 -23.24 -6.48
N LEU A 36 -10.30 -22.84 -6.26
CA LEU A 36 -9.25 -22.59 -7.26
C LEU A 36 -7.95 -23.01 -6.56
N ALA A 37 -7.05 -23.72 -7.25
CA ALA A 37 -5.79 -24.17 -6.66
C ALA A 37 -4.95 -22.94 -6.32
N ASP A 38 -5.05 -22.51 -5.06
CA ASP A 38 -4.34 -21.38 -4.51
C ASP A 38 -2.94 -21.86 -4.11
N PHE A 39 -1.90 -21.31 -4.75
CA PHE A 39 -0.48 -21.56 -4.45
C PHE A 39 -0.11 -21.20 -3.00
N SER A 40 -1.00 -20.51 -2.27
CA SER A 40 -0.93 -20.36 -0.81
C SER A 40 -0.84 -21.69 -0.05
N ASN A 41 -1.31 -22.80 -0.62
CA ASN A 41 -1.26 -24.13 0.01
C ASN A 41 0.10 -24.82 -0.16
N GLU A 42 0.92 -24.42 -1.15
CA GLU A 42 2.20 -25.03 -1.42
C GLU A 42 3.25 -24.67 -0.38
N ALA A 43 3.36 -23.36 -0.15
CA ALA A 43 4.13 -22.79 0.92
C ALA A 43 3.55 -23.16 2.30
N GLY A 44 2.34 -23.74 2.37
CA GLY A 44 1.73 -24.30 3.57
C GLY A 44 2.20 -25.74 3.89
N LEU A 45 2.41 -26.55 2.87
CA LEU A 45 2.66 -28.00 3.01
C LEU A 45 4.14 -28.39 2.96
N PHE A 46 5.00 -27.61 2.28
CA PHE A 46 6.40 -27.96 2.08
C PHE A 46 7.35 -26.83 2.54
N ASN A 47 8.50 -27.22 3.07
CA ASN A 47 9.65 -26.37 3.26
C ASN A 47 10.58 -26.52 2.06
N TYR A 48 10.83 -25.42 1.37
CA TYR A 48 11.74 -25.36 0.23
C TYR A 48 13.10 -24.79 0.63
N SER A 49 14.15 -25.26 -0.02
CA SER A 49 15.49 -24.72 0.14
C SER A 49 16.21 -24.72 -1.20
N PHE A 50 16.72 -23.57 -1.60
CA PHE A 50 17.59 -23.41 -2.75
C PHE A 50 19.04 -23.35 -2.28
N VAL A 51 19.88 -24.22 -2.83
CA VAL A 51 21.31 -24.27 -2.54
C VAL A 51 22.07 -24.05 -3.83
N SER A 52 23.00 -23.10 -3.83
CA SER A 52 23.90 -22.86 -4.95
C SER A 52 25.30 -22.58 -4.41
N ASP A 53 26.15 -23.60 -4.45
CA ASP A 53 27.52 -23.53 -3.95
C ASP A 53 28.50 -24.25 -4.89
N LYS A 54 29.72 -24.54 -4.40
CA LYS A 54 30.75 -25.23 -5.19
C LYS A 54 30.42 -26.69 -5.50
N GLN A 55 29.51 -27.31 -4.75
CA GLN A 55 29.09 -28.70 -4.93
C GLN A 55 27.99 -28.81 -5.98
N GLY A 56 27.17 -27.77 -6.12
CA GLY A 56 26.22 -27.65 -7.21
C GLY A 56 25.09 -26.67 -6.91
N THR A 57 24.15 -26.60 -7.85
CA THR A 57 22.92 -25.82 -7.72
C THR A 57 21.74 -26.78 -7.73
N TYR A 58 20.96 -26.82 -6.65
CA TYR A 58 19.84 -27.73 -6.50
C TYR A 58 18.78 -27.16 -5.56
N ILE A 59 17.57 -27.70 -5.70
CA ILE A 59 16.42 -27.37 -4.86
C ILE A 59 16.05 -28.61 -4.08
N THR A 60 15.80 -28.45 -2.79
CA THR A 60 15.23 -29.51 -1.95
C THR A 60 13.88 -29.05 -1.42
N PHE A 61 12.99 -30.02 -1.20
CA PHE A 61 11.69 -29.79 -0.58
C PHE A 61 11.41 -30.88 0.44
N HIS A 62 10.87 -30.48 1.58
CA HIS A 62 10.53 -31.39 2.67
C HIS A 62 9.09 -31.13 3.12
N PRO A 63 8.23 -32.16 3.20
CA PRO A 63 6.90 -31.99 3.76
C PRO A 63 6.99 -31.47 5.20
N ARG A 64 6.18 -30.49 5.56
CA ARG A 64 6.08 -30.00 6.95
C ARG A 64 5.44 -31.03 7.88
N ASN A 65 4.50 -31.79 7.33
CA ASN A 65 3.89 -32.92 7.99
C ASN A 65 4.47 -34.21 7.37
N THR A 66 5.14 -35.01 8.18
CA THR A 66 5.82 -36.24 7.72
C THR A 66 4.85 -37.32 7.23
N SER A 67 3.55 -37.20 7.54
CA SER A 67 2.51 -38.09 7.01
C SER A 67 2.11 -37.75 5.56
N VAL A 68 2.56 -36.61 5.01
CA VAL A 68 2.26 -36.22 3.63
C VAL A 68 3.30 -36.81 2.70
N PHE A 69 2.87 -37.75 1.87
CA PHE A 69 3.70 -38.26 0.76
C PHE A 69 3.46 -37.41 -0.49
N SER A 70 4.54 -36.93 -1.10
CA SER A 70 4.50 -36.16 -2.33
C SER A 70 5.71 -36.44 -3.20
N THR A 71 5.52 -36.35 -4.51
CA THR A 71 6.61 -36.47 -5.48
C THR A 71 6.42 -35.50 -6.65
N LEU A 72 7.53 -35.15 -7.29
CA LEU A 72 7.55 -34.44 -8.56
C LEU A 72 7.76 -35.46 -9.69
N VAL A 73 6.90 -35.42 -10.69
CA VAL A 73 6.94 -36.29 -11.86
C VAL A 73 7.09 -35.43 -13.11
N VAL A 74 8.04 -35.79 -13.97
CA VAL A 74 8.14 -35.20 -15.31
C VAL A 74 7.55 -36.19 -16.30
N GLU A 75 6.49 -35.80 -16.97
CA GLU A 75 5.85 -36.63 -17.99
C GLU A 75 6.66 -36.59 -19.31
N PRO A 76 6.53 -37.61 -20.19
CA PRO A 76 7.20 -37.62 -21.50
C PRO A 76 6.84 -36.41 -22.39
N THR A 77 5.71 -35.77 -22.12
CA THR A 77 5.26 -34.53 -22.79
C THR A 77 6.03 -33.28 -22.32
N GLY A 78 6.85 -33.39 -21.28
CA GLY A 78 7.61 -32.28 -20.68
C GLY A 78 6.85 -31.53 -19.57
N ILE A 79 5.64 -31.97 -19.23
CA ILE A 79 4.84 -31.38 -18.14
C ILE A 79 5.41 -31.88 -16.80
N VAL A 80 5.69 -30.95 -15.89
CA VAL A 80 6.06 -31.25 -14.51
C VAL A 80 4.79 -31.28 -13.67
N LYS A 81 4.63 -32.29 -12.83
CA LYS A 81 3.49 -32.41 -11.91
C LYS A 81 4.00 -32.63 -10.50
N ARG A 82 3.45 -31.91 -9.53
CA ARG A 82 3.47 -32.33 -8.14
C ARG A 82 2.22 -33.13 -7.84
N VAL A 83 2.41 -34.34 -7.34
CA VAL A 83 1.32 -35.19 -6.87
C VAL A 83 1.47 -35.43 -5.37
N ILE A 84 0.34 -35.61 -4.69
CA ILE A 84 0.25 -35.88 -3.26
C ILE A 84 -0.60 -37.13 -3.06
N TRP A 85 -0.17 -38.01 -2.16
CA TRP A 85 -0.91 -39.21 -1.79
C TRP A 85 -2.08 -38.85 -0.89
N ARG A 86 -3.27 -39.35 -1.23
CA ARG A 86 -4.48 -39.19 -0.43
C ARG A 86 -4.82 -40.51 0.25
N GLU A 87 -4.81 -40.51 1.58
CA GLU A 87 -5.09 -41.72 2.35
C GLU A 87 -6.58 -42.13 2.31
N ASP A 88 -7.50 -41.17 2.18
CA ASP A 88 -8.94 -41.43 2.11
C ASP A 88 -9.35 -42.16 0.84
N SER A 89 -8.77 -41.78 -0.31
CA SER A 89 -9.06 -42.37 -1.61
C SER A 89 -8.02 -43.40 -2.09
N GLN A 90 -6.91 -43.56 -1.36
CA GLN A 90 -5.79 -44.44 -1.73
C GLN A 90 -5.28 -44.19 -3.15
N ASP A 91 -5.14 -42.90 -3.52
CA ASP A 91 -4.71 -42.47 -4.85
C ASP A 91 -3.78 -41.25 -4.81
N TRP A 92 -3.13 -41.00 -5.95
CA TRP A 92 -2.33 -39.80 -6.17
C TRP A 92 -3.23 -38.67 -6.70
N ALA A 93 -3.35 -37.59 -5.95
CA ALA A 93 -4.00 -36.38 -6.39
C ALA A 93 -2.98 -35.44 -7.05
N LEU A 94 -3.38 -34.83 -8.16
CA LEU A 94 -2.68 -33.68 -8.72
C LEU A 94 -2.77 -32.52 -7.74
N PHE A 95 -1.64 -31.91 -7.43
CA PHE A 95 -1.58 -30.73 -6.58
C PHE A 95 -1.26 -29.47 -7.38
N TRP A 96 -0.28 -29.53 -8.28
CA TRP A 96 -0.05 -28.53 -9.33
C TRP A 96 0.68 -29.15 -10.52
N LEU A 97 0.66 -28.44 -11.64
CA LEU A 97 1.44 -28.78 -12.83
C LEU A 97 2.07 -27.52 -13.43
N GLU A 98 3.11 -27.72 -14.23
CA GLU A 98 3.83 -26.67 -14.94
C GLU A 98 4.16 -27.16 -16.36
N PRO A 99 3.89 -26.37 -17.42
CA PRO A 99 3.20 -25.06 -17.41
C PRO A 99 1.71 -25.18 -17.09
N ASP A 100 1.19 -24.29 -16.24
CA ASP A 100 -0.23 -24.25 -15.86
C ASP A 100 -1.06 -23.50 -16.89
N ASP A 101 -0.48 -22.43 -17.45
CA ASP A 101 -1.14 -21.59 -18.43
C ASP A 101 -0.25 -21.27 -19.64
N SER A 102 -0.85 -20.66 -20.67
CA SER A 102 -0.15 -20.35 -21.92
C SER A 102 1.04 -19.40 -21.76
N CYS A 103 1.03 -18.51 -20.76
CA CYS A 103 2.09 -17.57 -20.43
C CYS A 103 3.29 -18.22 -19.75
N ASP A 104 3.12 -19.40 -19.15
CA ASP A 104 4.20 -20.15 -18.54
C ASP A 104 5.08 -20.87 -19.58
N VAL A 105 4.52 -21.08 -20.79
CA VAL A 105 5.27 -21.58 -21.94
C VAL A 105 6.36 -20.58 -22.32
N TYR A 106 7.61 -21.04 -22.29
CA TYR A 106 8.78 -20.21 -22.54
C TYR A 106 8.64 -19.37 -23.82
N ALA A 107 8.80 -18.06 -23.68
CA ALA A 107 8.72 -17.09 -24.78
C ALA A 107 7.43 -17.18 -25.60
N ASN A 108 6.30 -17.52 -24.95
CA ASN A 108 4.97 -17.49 -25.58
C ASN A 108 4.66 -16.12 -26.19
N CYS A 109 5.11 -15.05 -25.54
CA CYS A 109 5.16 -13.71 -26.12
C CYS A 109 6.60 -13.38 -26.56
N GLY A 110 6.74 -12.64 -27.66
CA GLY A 110 8.05 -12.35 -28.23
C GLY A 110 8.90 -11.36 -27.42
N SER A 111 10.10 -11.04 -27.93
CA SER A 111 10.99 -10.10 -27.26
C SER A 111 10.34 -8.74 -27.02
N TYR A 112 10.68 -8.11 -25.90
CA TYR A 112 10.15 -6.82 -25.45
C TYR A 112 8.62 -6.79 -25.30
N SER A 113 8.03 -7.94 -24.97
CA SER A 113 6.62 -8.06 -24.65
C SER A 113 6.41 -8.76 -23.30
N ILE A 114 5.22 -8.60 -22.75
CA ILE A 114 4.80 -9.19 -21.48
C ILE A 114 3.50 -9.95 -21.66
N CYS A 115 3.45 -11.16 -21.11
CA CYS A 115 2.27 -12.02 -21.12
C CYS A 115 1.39 -11.77 -19.90
N ASN A 116 0.07 -11.75 -20.07
CA ASN A 116 -0.87 -11.70 -18.96
C ASN A 116 -2.02 -12.65 -19.24
N PHE A 117 -2.11 -13.72 -18.44
CA PHE A 117 -3.12 -14.76 -18.64
C PHE A 117 -4.55 -14.27 -18.38
N ASN A 118 -4.75 -13.19 -17.63
CA ASN A 118 -6.08 -12.66 -17.34
C ASN A 118 -6.63 -11.75 -18.45
N ASN A 119 -5.78 -11.29 -19.37
CA ASN A 119 -6.22 -10.44 -20.47
C ASN A 119 -6.90 -11.26 -21.59
N ALA A 120 -7.82 -10.62 -22.33
CA ALA A 120 -8.40 -11.19 -23.55
C ALA A 120 -7.31 -11.46 -24.60
N ILE A 121 -6.32 -10.55 -24.64
CA ILE A 121 -5.13 -10.63 -25.47
C ILE A 121 -3.95 -10.81 -24.53
N LYS A 122 -3.30 -11.97 -24.61
CA LYS A 122 -2.28 -12.38 -23.64
C LYS A 122 -1.02 -11.54 -23.73
N CYS A 123 -0.57 -11.24 -24.95
CA CYS A 123 0.69 -10.53 -25.18
C CYS A 123 0.46 -9.04 -25.46
N SER A 124 1.28 -8.21 -24.82
CA SER A 124 1.35 -6.77 -25.07
C SER A 124 2.80 -6.29 -25.04
N CYS A 125 3.13 -5.24 -25.80
CA CYS A 125 4.47 -4.65 -25.76
C CYS A 125 4.76 -4.01 -24.40
N LEU A 126 6.03 -4.08 -23.99
CA LEU A 126 6.50 -3.36 -22.82
C LEU A 126 6.33 -1.83 -23.00
N PRO A 127 6.18 -1.07 -21.92
CA PRO A 127 6.10 0.39 -21.98
C PRO A 127 7.29 1.00 -22.75
N GLY A 128 6.99 1.91 -23.70
CA GLY A 128 8.01 2.50 -24.58
C GLY A 128 8.41 1.65 -25.80
N PHE A 129 7.82 0.45 -25.96
CA PHE A 129 8.01 -0.40 -27.13
C PHE A 129 6.74 -0.42 -27.98
N GLU A 130 6.93 -0.51 -29.29
CA GLU A 130 5.82 -0.52 -30.25
C GLU A 130 5.84 -1.81 -31.06
N PRO A 131 4.68 -2.30 -31.50
CA PRO A 131 4.65 -3.45 -32.38
C PRO A 131 5.29 -3.15 -33.75
N LEU A 132 6.02 -4.14 -34.28
CA LEU A 132 6.74 -4.01 -35.54
C LEU A 132 5.80 -3.71 -36.72
N SER A 133 4.64 -4.36 -36.73
CA SER A 133 3.59 -4.15 -37.73
C SER A 133 2.21 -4.26 -37.08
N PRO A 134 1.16 -3.66 -37.69
CA PRO A 134 -0.22 -3.85 -37.25
C PRO A 134 -0.68 -5.32 -37.27
N HIS A 135 -0.05 -6.17 -38.07
CA HIS A 135 -0.38 -7.60 -38.18
C HIS A 135 0.37 -8.46 -37.17
N ASP A 136 1.55 -8.03 -36.72
CA ASP A 136 2.43 -8.75 -35.78
C ASP A 136 2.36 -8.21 -34.35
N TRP A 137 1.23 -7.58 -34.02
CA TRP A 137 1.21 -6.63 -32.92
C TRP A 137 1.41 -7.25 -31.54
N HIS A 138 1.24 -8.58 -31.44
CA HIS A 138 1.39 -9.36 -30.21
C HIS A 138 2.73 -10.08 -30.07
N THR A 139 3.44 -10.29 -31.18
CA THR A 139 4.57 -11.24 -31.24
C THR A 139 5.90 -10.56 -31.44
N ARG A 140 5.91 -9.33 -31.99
CA ARG A 140 7.16 -8.62 -32.29
C ARG A 140 7.06 -7.18 -31.86
N CYS A 141 7.65 -6.87 -30.71
CA CYS A 141 7.81 -5.51 -30.22
C CYS A 141 9.22 -5.01 -30.54
N VAL A 142 9.32 -3.76 -30.96
CA VAL A 142 10.59 -3.11 -31.27
C VAL A 142 10.73 -1.83 -30.48
N GLU A 143 11.97 -1.58 -30.07
CA GLU A 143 12.32 -0.33 -29.44
C GLU A 143 12.52 0.73 -30.52
N ARG A 144 11.67 1.75 -30.54
CA ARG A 144 11.86 2.91 -31.42
C ARG A 144 12.68 3.99 -30.72
N ARG A 145 13.87 3.63 -30.21
CA ARG A 145 14.75 4.55 -29.48
C ARG A 145 14.94 5.86 -30.27
N LYS A 146 14.68 7.00 -29.61
CA LYS A 146 15.03 8.33 -30.13
C LYS A 146 15.89 9.16 -29.17
N PHE A 147 16.26 8.63 -28.01
CA PHE A 147 16.99 9.38 -26.98
C PHE A 147 18.49 9.09 -26.96
N GLN A 148 19.27 10.07 -26.49
CA GLN A 148 20.71 9.93 -26.27
C GLN A 148 20.94 9.21 -24.93
N CYS A 149 21.52 8.03 -24.98
CA CYS A 149 21.87 7.27 -23.78
C CYS A 149 23.13 7.83 -23.08
N GLY A 150 23.22 7.63 -21.76
CA GLY A 150 24.50 7.66 -21.04
C GLY A 150 24.82 9.00 -20.39
N LYS A 151 23.91 9.97 -20.46
CA LYS A 151 24.01 11.24 -19.75
C LYS A 151 22.99 11.38 -18.61
N GLY A 152 22.08 10.42 -18.43
CA GLY A 152 20.97 10.53 -17.47
C GLY A 152 19.92 11.60 -17.83
N GLU A 153 20.17 12.40 -18.86
CA GLU A 153 19.26 13.41 -19.39
C GLU A 153 18.39 12.78 -20.49
N GLY A 154 17.09 12.62 -20.22
CA GLY A 154 16.11 12.12 -21.20
C GLY A 154 15.78 10.63 -21.13
N GLU A 155 16.30 9.91 -20.14
CA GLU A 155 16.01 8.50 -19.87
C GLU A 155 15.76 8.27 -18.37
N GLY A 156 15.25 7.10 -18.03
CA GLY A 156 15.15 6.63 -16.65
C GLY A 156 14.44 5.29 -16.57
N PHE A 157 13.90 4.97 -15.40
CA PHE A 157 13.36 3.64 -15.14
C PHE A 157 11.90 3.67 -14.73
N LEU A 158 11.10 2.85 -15.40
CA LEU A 158 9.71 2.60 -15.08
C LEU A 158 9.63 1.33 -14.23
N LYS A 159 9.08 1.47 -13.03
CA LYS A 159 8.80 0.33 -12.14
C LYS A 159 7.59 -0.45 -12.67
N MET A 160 7.82 -1.70 -13.05
CA MET A 160 6.82 -2.71 -13.37
C MET A 160 6.69 -3.66 -12.18
N ALA A 161 5.56 -3.61 -11.49
CA ALA A 161 5.32 -4.44 -10.31
C ALA A 161 4.72 -5.80 -10.70
N ASN A 162 4.91 -6.79 -9.84
CA ASN A 162 4.25 -8.10 -9.94
C ASN A 162 4.55 -8.83 -11.25
N VAL A 163 5.82 -8.81 -11.69
CA VAL A 163 6.23 -9.47 -12.92
C VAL A 163 7.11 -10.68 -12.66
N LYS A 164 6.98 -11.71 -13.51
CA LYS A 164 8.05 -12.65 -13.79
C LYS A 164 9.16 -11.86 -14.49
N ILE A 165 10.29 -11.71 -13.81
CA ILE A 165 11.47 -11.04 -14.38
C ILE A 165 11.94 -11.78 -15.64
N PRO A 166 12.55 -11.09 -16.62
CA PRO A 166 12.95 -11.72 -17.86
C PRO A 166 13.98 -12.82 -17.63
N ASP A 167 14.04 -13.77 -18.56
CA ASP A 167 15.06 -14.82 -18.55
C ASP A 167 16.46 -14.26 -18.26
N ALA A 168 17.19 -14.97 -17.39
CA ALA A 168 18.46 -14.52 -16.86
C ALA A 168 19.66 -14.74 -17.81
N SER A 169 19.46 -15.30 -19.01
CA SER A 169 20.57 -15.58 -19.96
C SER A 169 21.38 -14.34 -20.35
N ARG A 170 20.76 -13.16 -20.28
CA ARG A 170 21.38 -11.85 -20.55
C ARG A 170 21.49 -10.96 -19.32
N ALA A 171 21.21 -11.52 -18.14
CA ALA A 171 21.35 -10.83 -16.88
C ALA A 171 22.79 -10.93 -16.35
N ARG A 172 23.21 -9.93 -15.60
CA ARG A 172 24.41 -9.95 -14.77
C ARG A 172 24.00 -9.73 -13.32
N ALA A 173 24.51 -10.57 -12.43
CA ALA A 173 24.31 -10.44 -11.00
C ALA A 173 25.39 -9.56 -10.37
N TYR A 174 24.96 -8.59 -9.57
CA TYR A 174 25.81 -7.69 -8.81
C TYR A 174 25.44 -7.78 -7.33
N ALA A 175 25.95 -8.81 -6.65
CA ALA A 175 25.58 -9.10 -5.26
C ALA A 175 25.99 -8.02 -4.25
N SER A 176 27.00 -7.20 -4.57
CA SER A 176 27.51 -6.14 -3.71
C SER A 176 26.84 -4.78 -3.90
N LEU A 177 26.07 -4.59 -4.98
CA LEU A 177 25.46 -3.32 -5.29
C LEU A 177 24.11 -3.17 -4.59
N SER A 178 23.81 -1.95 -4.13
CA SER A 178 22.45 -1.62 -3.77
C SER A 178 21.58 -1.51 -5.03
N LEU A 179 20.25 -1.60 -4.86
CA LEU A 179 19.32 -1.40 -5.97
C LEU A 179 19.51 -0.03 -6.66
N LYS A 180 19.84 1.01 -5.89
CA LYS A 180 20.13 2.35 -6.40
C LYS A 180 21.46 2.42 -7.15
N ASP A 181 22.49 1.74 -6.67
CA ASP A 181 23.76 1.66 -7.39
C ASP A 181 23.63 0.85 -8.68
N CYS A 182 22.72 -0.12 -8.70
CA CYS A 182 22.36 -0.88 -9.90
C CYS A 182 21.74 -0.01 -10.99
N GLU A 183 20.90 0.96 -10.60
CA GLU A 183 20.34 1.96 -11.51
C GLU A 183 21.47 2.72 -12.21
N MET A 184 22.45 3.19 -11.44
CA MET A 184 23.61 3.90 -11.96
C MET A 184 24.49 3.01 -12.84
N GLU A 185 24.69 1.75 -12.46
CA GLU A 185 25.43 0.77 -13.24
C GLU A 185 24.76 0.47 -14.58
N CYS A 186 23.43 0.36 -14.59
CA CYS A 186 22.65 0.18 -15.82
C CYS A 186 22.75 1.40 -16.74
N LEU A 187 22.67 2.62 -16.20
CA LEU A 187 22.78 3.85 -16.98
C LEU A 187 24.12 4.00 -17.71
N ARG A 188 25.21 3.44 -17.16
CA ARG A 188 26.55 3.45 -17.78
C ARG A 188 26.62 2.75 -19.13
N SER A 189 25.70 1.83 -19.42
CA SER A 189 25.69 1.08 -20.67
C SER A 189 24.39 1.28 -21.44
N CYS A 190 24.47 1.75 -22.67
CA CYS A 190 23.30 1.87 -23.54
C CYS A 190 22.64 0.55 -23.91
N ASN A 191 23.34 -0.57 -23.70
CA ASN A 191 22.74 -1.87 -23.93
C ASN A 191 21.90 -2.35 -22.73
N CYS A 192 21.98 -1.68 -21.57
CA CYS A 192 21.17 -2.07 -20.42
C CYS A 192 19.69 -1.73 -20.66
N SER A 193 18.82 -2.71 -20.46
CA SER A 193 17.38 -2.63 -20.70
C SER A 193 16.57 -2.53 -19.42
N GLY A 194 17.14 -2.90 -18.28
CA GLY A 194 16.48 -2.80 -16.99
C GLY A 194 17.19 -3.60 -15.91
N TYR A 195 16.71 -3.47 -14.68
CA TYR A 195 17.28 -4.15 -13.52
C TYR A 195 16.18 -4.56 -12.52
N ALA A 196 16.52 -5.46 -11.61
CA ALA A 196 15.65 -5.92 -10.53
C ALA A 196 16.48 -6.27 -9.29
N SER A 197 15.85 -6.38 -8.13
CA SER A 197 16.52 -6.87 -6.91
C SER A 197 17.03 -8.30 -7.10
N LEU A 198 18.12 -8.68 -6.45
CA LEU A 198 18.57 -10.08 -6.43
C LEU A 198 17.83 -10.90 -5.36
N ASP A 199 17.50 -10.26 -4.25
CA ASP A 199 16.74 -10.84 -3.14
C ASP A 199 15.54 -9.94 -2.84
N ILE A 200 14.35 -10.54 -2.74
CA ILE A 200 13.10 -9.82 -2.44
C ILE A 200 12.92 -9.65 -0.92
N ASN A 201 13.55 -10.52 -0.12
CA ASN A 201 13.43 -10.56 1.34
C ASN A 201 14.47 -9.67 2.03
N ASN A 202 15.66 -9.54 1.45
CA ASN A 202 16.67 -8.59 1.92
C ASN A 202 16.56 -7.30 1.12
N GLU A 203 15.76 -6.37 1.63
CA GLU A 203 15.56 -5.04 1.03
C GLU A 203 16.91 -4.37 0.70
N GLY A 204 17.33 -4.46 -0.56
CA GLY A 204 18.40 -3.65 -1.14
C GLY A 204 19.79 -4.25 -1.19
N GLN A 205 20.00 -5.55 -0.93
CA GLN A 205 21.31 -6.19 -1.14
C GLN A 205 21.36 -7.01 -2.44
N GLY A 206 22.11 -6.49 -3.40
CA GLY A 206 22.34 -7.14 -4.67
C GLY A 206 21.25 -6.88 -5.71
N CYS A 207 21.64 -6.92 -6.99
CA CYS A 207 20.71 -6.75 -8.10
C CYS A 207 21.07 -7.63 -9.30
N LEU A 208 20.11 -7.76 -10.20
CA LEU A 208 20.29 -8.26 -11.56
C LEU A 208 20.09 -7.11 -12.55
N ALA A 209 20.98 -6.98 -13.53
CA ALA A 209 20.81 -6.04 -14.65
C ALA A 209 20.86 -6.78 -15.99
N TRP A 210 19.92 -6.48 -16.89
CA TRP A 210 19.78 -7.12 -18.20
C TRP A 210 20.35 -6.27 -19.31
N TYR A 211 21.13 -6.88 -20.20
CA TYR A 211 21.75 -6.21 -21.34
C TYR A 211 21.25 -6.78 -22.68
N GLY A 212 20.43 -6.00 -23.38
CA GLY A 212 19.82 -6.35 -24.65
C GLY A 212 18.36 -6.79 -24.53
N MET A 213 17.92 -7.71 -25.39
CA MET A 213 16.52 -8.14 -25.45
C MET A 213 16.01 -8.74 -24.14
N LEU A 214 14.79 -8.36 -23.76
CA LEU A 214 14.04 -8.92 -22.63
C LEU A 214 13.07 -9.97 -23.19
N ASN A 215 13.10 -11.18 -22.65
CA ASN A 215 12.30 -12.32 -23.10
C ASN A 215 11.61 -12.97 -21.90
N ASP A 216 10.53 -13.70 -22.16
CA ASP A 216 9.87 -14.58 -21.19
C ASP A 216 9.31 -13.83 -19.95
N MET A 217 8.76 -12.63 -20.17
CA MET A 217 8.16 -11.83 -19.11
C MET A 217 6.65 -12.11 -19.01
N GLN A 218 6.14 -12.14 -17.77
CA GLN A 218 4.74 -12.34 -17.45
C GLN A 218 4.30 -11.37 -16.35
N GLN A 219 3.06 -10.92 -16.42
CA GLN A 219 2.42 -10.07 -15.42
C GLN A 219 1.48 -10.93 -14.57
N TYR A 220 1.70 -10.92 -13.27
CA TYR A 220 0.81 -11.48 -12.27
C TYR A 220 -0.11 -10.39 -11.69
N THR A 221 -1.20 -10.82 -11.05
CA THR A 221 -2.16 -9.92 -10.39
C THR A 221 -1.65 -9.42 -9.05
N GLU A 222 -1.08 -10.31 -8.24
CA GLU A 222 -0.71 -10.01 -6.85
C GLU A 222 0.69 -10.53 -6.48
N GLU A 223 1.23 -11.50 -7.21
CA GLU A 223 2.52 -12.15 -6.95
C GLU A 223 3.64 -11.64 -7.88
N GLY A 224 4.87 -12.07 -7.69
CA GLY A 224 6.02 -11.71 -8.54
C GLY A 224 6.85 -10.54 -8.04
N GLN A 225 7.78 -10.08 -8.88
CA GLN A 225 8.84 -9.16 -8.48
C GLN A 225 8.75 -7.83 -9.23
N ASP A 226 9.29 -6.77 -8.61
CA ASP A 226 9.49 -5.49 -9.26
C ASP A 226 10.64 -5.54 -10.28
N PHE A 227 10.36 -5.15 -11.52
CA PHE A 227 11.35 -4.92 -12.57
C PHE A 227 11.39 -3.45 -12.97
N TYR A 228 12.58 -2.88 -13.07
CA TYR A 228 12.80 -1.48 -13.43
C TYR A 228 13.22 -1.41 -14.90
N LEU A 229 12.24 -1.20 -15.77
CA LEU A 229 12.44 -1.11 -17.22
C LEU A 229 13.03 0.24 -17.60
N ARG A 230 14.15 0.24 -18.35
CA ARG A 230 14.72 1.48 -18.89
C ARG A 230 13.85 2.01 -20.02
N VAL A 231 13.44 3.27 -19.92
CA VAL A 231 12.58 3.95 -20.90
C VAL A 231 13.01 5.41 -21.07
N GLU A 232 12.49 6.06 -22.12
CA GLU A 232 12.68 7.50 -22.32
C GLU A 232 11.89 8.35 -21.30
N ALA A 233 12.34 9.57 -21.06
CA ALA A 233 11.70 10.51 -20.13
C ALA A 233 10.26 10.86 -20.53
N GLY A 234 9.95 10.88 -21.84
CA GLY A 234 8.59 11.09 -22.34
C GLY A 234 7.63 9.99 -21.88
N GLU A 235 8.08 8.74 -21.89
CA GLU A 235 7.30 7.59 -21.43
C GLU A 235 7.10 7.64 -19.92
N LEU A 236 8.14 7.96 -19.15
CA LEU A 236 8.02 8.18 -17.70
C LEU A 236 6.97 9.24 -17.36
N ALA A 237 6.89 10.32 -18.16
CA ALA A 237 5.91 11.37 -17.96
C ALA A 237 4.46 10.89 -18.19
N LYS A 238 4.22 9.98 -19.14
CA LYS A 238 2.89 9.38 -19.37
C LYS A 238 2.44 8.58 -18.15
N TYR A 239 3.32 7.73 -17.60
CA TYR A 239 3.02 6.90 -16.44
C TYR A 239 2.92 7.67 -15.13
N ARG A 240 3.64 8.80 -14.99
CA ARG A 240 3.45 9.72 -13.85
C ARG A 240 2.09 10.40 -13.87
N LYS A 241 1.57 10.75 -15.05
CA LYS A 241 0.25 11.40 -15.20
C LYS A 241 -0.93 10.43 -15.02
N SER A 242 -0.75 9.14 -15.32
CA SER A 242 -1.77 8.11 -15.11
C SER A 242 -1.86 7.62 -13.65
N ARG A 243 -0.84 7.89 -12.81
CA ARG A 243 -0.98 7.72 -11.36
C ARG A 243 -2.12 8.62 -10.87
N PRO A 244 -3.02 8.12 -10.00
CA PRO A 244 -4.23 8.82 -9.63
C PRO A 244 -3.92 9.94 -8.62
N LEU A 245 -3.17 10.97 -9.04
CA LEU A 245 -3.18 12.26 -8.35
C LEU A 245 -4.60 12.85 -8.30
N ALA A 246 -5.47 12.44 -9.23
CA ALA A 246 -6.89 12.73 -9.20
C ALA A 246 -7.60 12.15 -7.95
N LYS A 247 -7.16 11.03 -7.39
CA LYS A 247 -7.81 10.46 -6.18
C LYS A 247 -7.48 11.25 -4.91
N ALA A 248 -6.23 11.75 -4.78
CA ALA A 248 -5.84 12.59 -3.64
C ALA A 248 -6.51 13.98 -3.68
N GLY A 249 -6.62 14.59 -4.86
CA GLY A 249 -7.32 15.86 -5.04
C GLY A 249 -8.82 15.78 -4.78
N ILE A 250 -9.47 14.70 -5.21
CA ILE A 250 -10.91 14.48 -4.99
C ILE A 250 -11.21 14.18 -3.52
N GLN A 251 -10.36 13.42 -2.81
CA GLN A 251 -10.54 13.17 -1.37
C GLN A 251 -10.36 14.44 -0.54
N ALA A 252 -9.35 15.27 -0.84
CA ALA A 252 -9.17 16.56 -0.16
C ALA A 252 -10.33 17.54 -0.42
N ALA A 253 -10.83 17.59 -1.66
CA ALA A 253 -11.98 18.43 -2.01
C ALA A 253 -13.28 17.99 -1.31
N LEU A 254 -13.51 16.68 -1.17
CA LEU A 254 -14.66 16.13 -0.44
C LEU A 254 -14.60 16.49 1.05
N ILE A 255 -13.45 16.35 1.71
CA ILE A 255 -13.28 16.69 3.13
C ILE A 255 -13.54 18.18 3.38
N VAL A 256 -13.00 19.07 2.51
CA VAL A 256 -13.23 20.52 2.62
C VAL A 256 -14.70 20.86 2.39
N SER A 257 -15.37 20.22 1.42
CA SER A 257 -16.79 20.48 1.14
C SER A 257 -17.71 20.13 2.30
N VAL A 258 -17.45 19.01 3.00
CA VAL A 258 -18.23 18.57 4.17
C VAL A 258 -18.00 19.51 5.35
N GLY A 259 -16.76 19.95 5.57
CA GLY A 259 -16.42 20.92 6.62
C GLY A 259 -17.15 22.26 6.45
N VAL A 260 -17.20 22.79 5.23
CA VAL A 260 -17.91 24.05 4.91
C VAL A 260 -19.42 23.90 5.09
N ALA A 261 -20.01 22.78 4.64
CA ALA A 261 -21.44 22.53 4.81
C ALA A 261 -21.84 22.44 6.29
N LEU A 262 -21.06 21.72 7.12
CA LEU A 262 -21.30 21.63 8.56
C LEU A 262 -21.17 22.99 9.26
N PHE A 263 -20.17 23.79 8.88
CA PHE A 263 -20.00 25.14 9.45
C PHE A 263 -21.19 26.05 9.13
N LEU A 264 -21.69 26.01 7.89
CA LEU A 264 -22.87 26.79 7.48
C LEU A 264 -24.13 26.36 8.23
N ILE A 265 -24.34 25.06 8.44
CA ILE A 265 -25.47 24.54 9.21
C ILE A 265 -25.41 25.04 10.67
N VAL A 266 -24.25 24.91 11.32
CA VAL A 266 -24.07 25.39 12.70
C VAL A 266 -24.29 26.90 12.77
N PHE A 267 -23.76 27.67 11.82
CA PHE A 267 -23.95 29.11 11.76
C PHE A 267 -25.43 29.50 11.64
N LEU A 268 -26.17 28.84 10.75
CA LEU A 268 -27.61 29.07 10.56
C LEU A 268 -28.42 28.72 11.82
N VAL A 269 -28.11 27.59 12.48
CA VAL A 269 -28.75 27.20 13.76
C VAL A 269 -28.45 28.24 14.85
N CYS A 270 -27.20 28.68 14.99
CA CYS A 270 -26.83 29.73 15.93
C CYS A 270 -27.55 31.06 15.65
N CYS A 271 -27.68 31.45 14.37
CA CYS A 271 -28.46 32.63 13.97
C CYS A 271 -29.94 32.48 14.31
N PHE A 272 -30.52 31.29 14.13
CA PHE A 272 -31.93 31.02 14.44
C PHE A 272 -32.20 31.09 15.95
N ILE A 273 -31.32 30.50 16.77
CA ILE A 273 -31.40 30.59 18.24
C ILE A 273 -31.26 32.04 18.70
N ARG A 274 -30.33 32.80 18.14
CA ARG A 274 -30.16 34.24 18.44
C ARG A 274 -31.38 35.07 18.06
N LYS A 275 -32.05 34.77 16.94
CA LYS A 275 -33.31 35.42 16.54
C LYS A 275 -34.46 35.06 17.49
N LYS A 276 -34.55 33.81 17.95
CA LYS A 276 -35.57 33.37 18.92
C LYS A 276 -35.38 34.03 20.30
N LYS A 277 -34.14 34.24 20.73
CA LYS A 277 -33.81 34.97 21.98
C LYS A 277 -34.17 36.46 21.88
N LYS A 278 -33.94 37.10 20.73
CA LYS A 278 -34.34 38.51 20.47
C LYS A 278 -35.86 38.72 20.31
N ALA A 279 -36.62 37.68 19.95
CA ALA A 279 -38.08 37.74 19.87
C ALA A 279 -38.77 37.56 21.23
N SER A 280 -38.06 37.02 22.24
CA SER A 280 -38.57 36.87 23.62
C SER A 280 -38.35 38.14 24.47
N ASP A 281 -37.39 39.00 24.13
CA ASP A 281 -37.10 40.24 24.88
C ASP A 281 -37.93 41.47 24.44
N ARG A 282 -38.77 41.34 23.40
CA ARG A 282 -39.60 42.46 22.89
C ARG A 282 -41.04 42.48 23.42
N ASN A 283 -41.43 41.51 24.26
CA ASN A 283 -42.82 41.35 24.72
C ASN A 283 -43.04 41.53 26.23
N ARG A 284 -42.13 42.20 26.95
CA ARG A 284 -42.35 42.61 28.36
C ARG A 284 -42.12 44.10 28.56
N SER A 285 -42.78 44.92 27.75
CA SER A 285 -42.86 46.37 27.96
C SER A 285 -44.31 46.84 27.93
N PHE A 286 -45.14 46.41 28.89
CA PHE A 286 -46.45 47.06 29.13
C PHE A 286 -46.95 46.67 30.54
N LEU A 287 -46.46 47.39 31.57
CA LEU A 287 -47.25 48.02 32.65
C LEU A 287 -46.31 48.58 33.75
N SER A 288 -46.23 49.91 33.78
CA SER A 288 -46.17 50.83 34.93
C SER A 288 -45.40 50.48 36.22
N SER A 289 -44.40 51.32 36.47
CA SER A 289 -43.78 51.81 37.74
C SER A 289 -44.73 51.99 38.96
N PRO A 290 -44.26 52.40 40.17
CA PRO A 290 -43.18 51.92 41.05
C PRO A 290 -43.68 51.64 42.51
N LYS A 291 -42.76 51.16 43.36
CA LYS A 291 -42.64 51.36 44.84
C LYS A 291 -42.69 50.11 45.72
N TYR A 292 -41.57 49.98 46.46
CA TYR A 292 -41.38 49.62 47.87
C TYR A 292 -42.13 48.43 48.49
N LEU A 293 -41.35 47.79 49.38
CA LEU A 293 -41.76 47.16 50.64
C LEU A 293 -41.82 45.63 50.65
N GLY A 294 -40.73 45.04 51.14
CA GLY A 294 -40.78 44.14 52.30
C GLY A 294 -41.23 42.68 52.08
N LYS A 295 -40.60 41.83 52.90
CA LYS A 295 -40.96 40.44 53.25
C LYS A 295 -40.56 39.33 52.27
N SER A 296 -39.45 38.68 52.63
CA SER A 296 -39.42 37.22 52.85
C SER A 296 -40.62 36.75 53.71
N PRO A 297 -41.02 35.45 53.75
CA PRO A 297 -40.36 34.25 53.22
C PRO A 297 -41.32 33.17 52.65
N ILE A 298 -40.76 31.98 52.35
CA ILE A 298 -41.28 30.65 52.75
C ILE A 298 -42.24 29.90 51.79
N ASN A 299 -41.81 28.66 51.51
CA ASN A 299 -42.53 27.45 51.09
C ASN A 299 -42.87 27.31 49.60
N GLU A 300 -42.66 26.17 48.93
CA GLU A 300 -42.54 24.80 49.41
C GLU A 300 -41.88 23.90 48.35
N PHE A 301 -41.21 22.86 48.84
CA PHE A 301 -40.45 21.82 48.13
C PHE A 301 -41.34 20.94 47.23
N ASP A 302 -40.82 20.46 46.09
CA ASP A 302 -40.55 19.03 45.93
C ASP A 302 -39.53 18.73 44.82
N GLU A 303 -38.72 17.69 45.05
CA GLU A 303 -37.40 17.43 44.49
C GLU A 303 -37.36 16.78 43.10
N GLY A 304 -36.38 17.20 42.28
CA GLY A 304 -36.05 16.50 41.03
C GLY A 304 -34.87 17.08 40.25
N ARG A 305 -33.64 16.97 40.80
CA ARG A 305 -32.34 17.10 40.10
C ARG A 305 -32.19 18.20 39.04
N THR A 306 -31.61 19.35 39.41
CA THR A 306 -30.76 20.11 38.47
C THR A 306 -29.73 20.99 39.20
N SER A 307 -28.48 20.87 38.76
CA SER A 307 -27.33 21.78 38.87
C SER A 307 -27.43 22.98 39.82
N SER A 308 -26.52 23.00 40.79
CA SER A 308 -26.11 24.12 41.65
C SER A 308 -26.33 25.52 41.03
N ASP A 309 -27.29 26.27 41.55
CA ASP A 309 -27.45 27.70 41.27
C ASP A 309 -26.26 28.47 41.88
N LEU A 310 -25.31 28.85 41.02
CA LEU A 310 -24.21 29.73 41.41
C LEU A 310 -24.69 31.19 41.38
N PRO A 311 -24.52 31.96 42.48
CA PRO A 311 -24.81 33.38 42.46
C PRO A 311 -23.86 34.08 41.48
N LEU A 312 -24.42 34.79 40.51
CA LEU A 312 -23.66 35.67 39.62
C LEU A 312 -23.45 37.01 40.33
N PHE A 313 -22.19 37.37 40.56
CA PHE A 313 -21.81 38.68 41.09
C PHE A 313 -21.34 39.59 39.96
N ASP A 314 -21.76 40.85 40.01
CA ASP A 314 -21.30 41.87 39.08
C ASP A 314 -19.82 42.19 39.35
N LEU A 315 -19.03 42.45 38.30
CA LEU A 315 -17.60 42.72 38.44
C LEU A 315 -17.32 43.94 39.33
N SER A 316 -18.24 44.92 39.34
CA SER A 316 -18.17 46.10 40.22
C SER A 316 -18.29 45.73 41.70
N ALA A 317 -19.12 44.74 42.04
CA ALA A 317 -19.25 44.24 43.40
C ALA A 317 -17.99 43.47 43.84
N ILE A 318 -17.42 42.65 42.94
CA ILE A 318 -16.17 41.93 43.19
C ILE A 318 -15.00 42.91 43.35
N ALA A 319 -14.92 43.93 42.49
CA ALA A 319 -13.92 44.99 42.60
C ALA A 319 -14.07 45.75 43.93
N ALA A 320 -15.27 46.14 44.32
CA ALA A 320 -15.49 46.80 45.61
C ALA A 320 -15.09 45.90 46.80
N ALA A 321 -15.46 44.62 46.78
CA ALA A 321 -15.17 43.69 47.87
C ALA A 321 -13.67 43.35 48.02
N THR A 322 -12.91 43.45 46.93
CA THR A 322 -11.45 43.25 46.91
C THR A 322 -10.65 44.54 47.05
N ASP A 323 -11.32 45.69 47.24
CA ASP A 323 -10.71 47.03 47.16
C ASP A 323 -9.93 47.23 45.85
N ASN A 324 -10.65 47.06 44.75
CA ASN A 324 -10.20 47.10 43.37
C ASN A 324 -8.96 46.22 43.11
N PHE A 325 -8.97 45.00 43.64
CA PHE A 325 -7.87 44.02 43.53
C PHE A 325 -6.54 44.51 44.13
N SER A 326 -6.59 45.28 45.22
CA SER A 326 -5.42 45.77 45.94
C SER A 326 -4.50 44.63 46.42
N ASP A 327 -3.18 44.80 46.27
CA ASP A 327 -2.18 43.82 46.73
C ASP A 327 -2.22 43.58 48.24
N ALA A 328 -2.72 44.54 49.03
CA ALA A 328 -2.94 44.36 50.47
C ALA A 328 -4.00 43.29 50.79
N ASN A 329 -4.87 42.98 49.83
CA ASN A 329 -5.87 41.94 49.91
C ASN A 329 -5.45 40.63 49.22
N LYS A 330 -4.25 40.57 48.64
CA LYS A 330 -3.76 39.37 47.95
C LYS A 330 -3.23 38.35 48.95
N LEU A 331 -3.78 37.15 48.90
CA LEU A 331 -3.36 36.01 49.74
C LEU A 331 -2.23 35.21 49.07
N GLY A 332 -2.15 35.23 47.75
CA GLY A 332 -1.10 34.56 47.00
C GLY A 332 -1.33 34.57 45.48
N GLU A 333 -0.31 34.18 44.73
CA GLU A 333 -0.34 34.03 43.28
C GLU A 333 0.44 32.79 42.85
N GLY A 334 -0.11 32.04 41.90
CA GLY A 334 0.53 30.89 41.27
C GLY A 334 0.03 30.69 39.85
N GLY A 335 0.38 29.55 39.23
CA GLY A 335 0.06 29.25 37.82
C GLY A 335 -1.44 29.21 37.46
N PHE A 336 -2.33 29.26 38.45
CA PHE A 336 -3.78 29.25 38.28
C PHE A 336 -4.44 30.61 38.61
N GLY A 337 -3.66 31.67 38.87
CA GLY A 337 -4.14 33.03 39.12
C GLY A 337 -3.84 33.56 40.52
N SER A 338 -4.32 34.78 40.80
CA SER A 338 -4.20 35.45 42.09
C SER A 338 -5.44 35.21 42.95
N VAL A 339 -5.23 35.00 44.26
CA VAL A 339 -6.31 34.80 45.24
C VAL A 339 -6.35 36.02 46.17
N TYR A 340 -7.53 36.60 46.37
CA TYR A 340 -7.74 37.77 47.23
C TYR A 340 -8.68 37.45 48.40
N LYS A 341 -8.42 38.03 49.57
CA LYS A 341 -9.40 38.12 50.65
C LYS A 341 -10.44 39.19 50.29
N VAL A 342 -11.70 38.92 50.62
CA VAL A 342 -12.80 39.88 50.45
C VAL A 342 -13.34 40.26 51.82
N ALA A 343 -13.74 41.52 51.99
CA ALA A 343 -14.49 41.93 53.17
C ALA A 343 -15.98 41.57 52.99
N CYS A 344 -16.54 40.77 53.89
CA CYS A 344 -17.99 40.58 53.94
C CYS A 344 -18.64 41.88 54.42
N LEU A 345 -19.37 42.55 53.55
CA LEU A 345 -20.20 43.70 53.93
C LEU A 345 -21.45 43.17 54.65
N GLU A 346 -21.45 43.22 55.98
CA GLU A 346 -22.70 43.10 56.74
C GLU A 346 -23.55 44.35 56.44
N VAL A 347 -24.68 44.13 55.78
CA VAL A 347 -25.67 45.19 55.55
C VAL A 347 -26.41 45.40 56.87
N SER A 348 -26.03 46.45 57.61
CA SER A 348 -26.73 46.95 58.80
C SER A 348 -28.05 47.63 58.47
#